data_AF-A0A9D4GVT1-F1
#
_entry.id   AF-A0A9D4GVT1-F1
#
_cell.length_a   1.000
_cell.length_b   1.000
_cell.length_c   1.000
_cell.angle_alpha   90.00
_cell.angle_beta   90.00
_cell.angle_gamma   90.00
#
_symmetry.space_group_name_H-M   'P 1'
#
loop_
_entity.id
_entity.type
_entity.pdbx_description
1 polymer ?
#
loop_
_entity_poly.entity_id
_entity_poly.type
_entity_poly.pdbx_seq_one_letter_code
_entity_poly.pdbx_strand_id
1 'polypeptide(L)'
;MEKELDDVVMQAAEVENEEEAEKVLFSYGYGANVPSTAKRRLQQSVHLARRVLQLEKINTSLRQEIDREKKKIVQLAEEVKSTNSILDQAQQPYNYLIESMRTRDSQISKQKDYIGSLEEENQRLEKERGEAIKTKNQMALDLERLLNQREEMSVMKQVVLSMSQHRHSDKKPHPVKPKSASVHAPFRGFETDDDPNVTQPASISLTRSSPPKWAKKLKNKNMSQSTQKSKEYTIYNS
;
A
#
# COMPACT_ATOMS: atom_id res chain seq x y z
N MET A 1 50.89 44.35 55.06
CA MET A 1 51.77 45.04 54.11
C MET A 1 51.64 44.52 52.69
N GLU A 2 52.15 43.34 52.30
CA GLU A 2 52.06 42.90 50.88
C GLU A 2 50.61 42.74 50.38
N LYS A 3 49.75 42.12 51.19
CA LYS A 3 48.33 41.92 50.85
C LYS A 3 47.55 43.23 50.68
N GLU A 4 47.86 44.24 51.49
CA GLU A 4 47.25 45.58 51.39
C GLU A 4 47.74 46.32 50.14
N LEU A 5 48.97 46.07 49.71
CA LEU A 5 49.55 46.62 48.48
C LEU A 5 48.89 46.00 47.24
N ASP A 6 48.66 44.69 47.25
CA ASP A 6 47.94 43.98 46.20
C ASP A 6 46.48 44.45 46.09
N ASP A 7 45.80 44.66 47.23
CA ASP A 7 44.43 45.19 47.26
C ASP A 7 44.36 46.61 46.68
N VAL A 8 45.34 47.47 46.99
CA VAL A 8 45.43 48.83 46.44
C VAL A 8 45.77 48.83 44.94
N VAL A 9 46.64 47.92 44.50
CA VAL A 9 46.94 47.73 43.06
C VAL A 9 45.71 47.22 42.31
N MET A 10 44.92 46.33 42.92
CA MET A 10 43.68 45.81 42.34
C MET A 10 42.62 46.91 42.24
N GLN A 11 42.40 47.71 43.28
CA GLN A 11 41.48 48.86 43.26
C GLN A 11 41.90 49.93 42.23
N ALA A 12 43.20 50.21 42.12
CA ALA A 12 43.70 51.15 41.10
C ALA A 12 43.57 50.57 39.67
N ALA A 13 43.66 49.25 39.52
CA ALA A 13 43.50 48.56 38.23
C ALA A 13 42.04 48.48 37.75
N GLU A 14 41.07 48.48 38.68
CA GLU A 14 39.63 48.54 38.38
C GLU A 14 39.21 49.89 37.78
N VAL A 15 39.89 50.98 38.14
CA VAL A 15 39.65 52.31 37.58
C VAL A 15 40.23 52.36 36.16
N GLU A 16 39.41 52.74 35.17
CA GLU A 16 39.84 52.79 33.76
C GLU A 16 40.76 53.99 33.46
N ASN A 17 40.56 55.12 34.15
CA ASN A 17 41.34 56.34 33.96
C ASN A 17 42.66 56.31 34.75
N GLU A 18 43.76 56.69 34.11
CA GLU A 18 45.12 56.62 34.66
C GLU A 18 45.36 57.70 35.73
N GLU A 19 44.85 58.93 35.53
CA GLU A 19 44.95 60.00 36.54
C GLU A 19 44.15 59.68 37.81
N GLU A 20 43.06 58.94 37.68
CA GLU A 20 42.20 58.55 38.79
C GLU A 20 42.76 57.33 39.53
N ALA A 21 43.38 56.39 38.80
CA ALA A 21 44.18 55.33 39.38
C ALA A 21 45.36 55.89 40.20
N GLU A 22 46.05 56.93 39.72
CA GLU A 22 47.12 57.59 40.49
C GLU A 22 46.61 58.27 41.77
N LYS A 23 45.39 58.84 41.75
CA LYS A 23 44.74 59.38 42.96
C LYS A 23 44.42 58.29 43.98
N VAL A 24 43.95 57.13 43.53
CA VAL A 24 43.74 55.96 44.40
C VAL A 24 45.05 55.56 45.05
N LEU A 25 46.12 55.37 44.28
CA LEU A 25 47.46 55.06 44.83
C LEU A 25 47.98 56.14 45.79
N PHE A 26 47.67 57.42 45.53
CA PHE A 26 48.03 58.55 46.39
C PHE A 26 47.27 58.54 47.72
N SER A 27 45.97 58.22 47.72
CA SER A 27 45.15 58.13 48.94
C SER A 27 45.63 57.06 49.92
N TYR A 28 46.30 56.02 49.41
CA TYR A 28 46.93 54.98 50.23
C TYR A 28 48.41 55.27 50.57
N GLY A 29 48.91 56.46 50.26
CA GLY A 29 50.25 56.92 50.65
C GLY A 29 51.39 56.55 49.69
N TYR A 30 51.07 55.90 48.56
CA TYR A 30 52.08 55.40 47.62
C TYR A 30 52.56 56.42 46.57
N GLY A 31 52.08 57.67 46.63
CA GLY A 31 52.38 58.71 45.63
C GLY A 31 53.37 59.81 46.05
N ALA A 32 53.53 60.09 47.34
CA ALA A 32 54.32 61.24 47.83
C ALA A 32 55.70 60.87 48.41
N ASN A 33 55.81 59.72 49.10
CA ASN A 33 56.99 59.35 49.89
C ASN A 33 57.72 58.09 49.38
N VAL A 34 57.41 57.63 48.17
CA VAL A 34 57.92 56.36 47.63
C VAL A 34 59.10 56.63 46.67
N PRO A 35 60.23 55.91 46.79
CA PRO A 35 61.35 56.03 45.86
C PRO A 35 60.90 55.84 44.40
N SER A 36 61.52 56.58 43.46
CA SER A 36 61.11 56.58 42.04
C SER A 36 61.08 55.19 41.39
N THR A 37 61.98 54.30 41.81
CA THR A 37 62.05 52.90 41.36
C THR A 37 60.85 52.07 41.83
N ALA A 38 60.40 52.27 43.07
CA ALA A 38 59.23 51.61 43.63
C ALA A 38 57.93 52.16 43.03
N LYS A 39 57.84 53.49 42.80
CA LYS A 39 56.71 54.11 42.07
C LYS A 39 56.55 53.51 40.66
N ARG A 40 57.65 53.36 39.92
CA ARG A 40 57.63 52.77 38.56
C ARG A 40 57.17 51.31 38.55
N ARG A 41 57.64 50.51 39.52
CA ARG A 41 57.22 49.11 39.67
C ARG A 41 55.73 49.00 40.00
N LEU A 42 55.23 49.86 40.89
CA LEU A 42 53.82 49.92 41.25
C LEU A 42 52.93 50.26 40.03
N GLN A 43 53.31 51.28 39.26
CA GLN A 43 52.62 51.63 38.00
C GLN A 43 52.60 50.43 37.03
N GLN A 44 53.72 49.74 36.86
CA GLN A 44 53.80 48.54 36.02
C GLN A 44 52.86 47.42 36.53
N SER A 45 52.82 47.18 37.84
CA SER A 45 51.90 46.21 38.46
C SER A 45 50.43 46.57 38.21
N VAL A 46 50.08 47.85 38.32
CA VAL A 46 48.71 48.35 38.04
C VAL A 46 48.34 48.15 36.57
N HIS A 47 49.24 48.46 35.63
CA HIS A 47 48.99 48.22 34.21
C HIS A 47 48.81 46.73 33.88
N LEU A 48 49.62 45.86 34.50
CA LEU A 48 49.50 44.41 34.35
C LEU A 48 48.18 43.91 34.92
N ALA A 49 47.83 44.31 36.15
CA ALA A 49 46.57 43.96 36.79
C ALA A 49 45.37 44.42 35.95
N ARG A 50 45.40 45.63 35.39
CA ARG A 50 44.34 46.14 34.50
C ARG A 50 44.19 45.27 33.25
N ARG A 51 45.31 44.88 32.62
CA ARG A 51 45.28 43.99 31.45
C ARG A 51 44.75 42.61 31.79
N VAL A 52 45.10 42.07 32.97
CA VAL A 52 44.58 40.78 33.45
C VAL A 52 43.07 40.87 33.68
N LEU A 53 42.58 41.90 34.38
CA LEU A 53 41.14 42.10 34.61
C LEU A 53 40.35 42.24 33.30
N GLN A 54 40.89 42.97 32.32
CA GLN A 54 40.28 43.07 30.99
C GLN A 54 40.21 41.71 30.29
N LEU A 55 41.30 40.94 30.31
CA LEU A 55 41.34 39.60 29.73
C LEU A 55 40.39 38.65 30.44
N GLU A 56 40.27 38.72 31.77
CA GLU A 56 39.32 37.92 32.55
C GLU A 56 37.86 38.29 32.23
N LYS A 57 37.54 39.57 32.11
CA LYS A 57 36.21 40.05 31.68
C LYS A 57 35.86 39.54 30.28
N ILE A 58 36.81 39.57 29.35
CA ILE A 58 36.61 39.02 28.00
C ILE A 58 36.46 37.50 28.06
N ASN A 59 37.28 36.79 28.83
CA ASN A 59 37.25 35.33 28.94
C ASN A 59 35.91 34.84 29.54
N THR A 60 35.44 35.50 30.60
CA THR A 60 34.14 35.21 31.22
C THR A 60 32.99 35.49 30.27
N SER A 61 33.01 36.61 29.53
CA SER A 61 32.02 36.92 28.50
C SER A 61 31.98 35.86 27.40
N LEU A 62 33.16 35.49 26.85
CA LEU A 62 33.27 34.47 25.80
C LEU A 62 32.80 33.10 26.28
N ARG A 63 33.10 32.71 27.53
CA ARG A 63 32.59 31.46 28.12
C ARG A 63 31.06 31.46 28.20
N GLN A 64 30.46 32.57 28.64
CA GLN A 64 29.00 32.69 28.67
C GLN A 64 28.38 32.67 27.27
N GLU A 65 29.06 33.20 26.25
CA GLU A 65 28.62 33.15 24.87
C GLU A 65 28.70 31.72 24.31
N ILE A 66 29.80 31.00 24.57
CA ILE A 66 29.95 29.58 24.23
C ILE A 66 28.82 28.75 24.84
N ASP A 67 28.48 28.96 26.11
CA ASP A 67 27.41 28.22 26.77
C ASP A 67 26.02 28.56 26.20
N ARG A 68 25.81 29.82 25.81
CA ARG A 68 24.59 30.23 25.10
C ARG A 68 24.48 29.58 23.73
N GLU A 69 25.55 29.57 22.94
CA GLU A 69 25.56 28.95 21.62
C GLU A 69 25.42 27.42 21.71
N LYS A 70 26.04 26.76 22.68
CA LYS A 70 25.83 25.33 22.93
C LYS A 70 24.36 25.01 23.21
N LYS A 71 23.69 25.81 24.04
CA LYS A 71 22.26 25.63 24.33
C LYS A 71 21.41 25.81 23.07
N LYS A 72 21.71 26.81 22.23
CA LYS A 72 21.02 27.00 20.94
C LYS A 72 21.24 25.82 20.00
N ILE A 73 22.46 25.29 19.90
CA ILE A 73 22.75 24.11 19.07
C ILE A 73 21.91 22.91 19.52
N VAL A 74 21.80 22.66 20.83
CA VAL A 74 20.97 21.56 21.35
C VAL A 74 19.50 21.78 21.00
N GLN A 75 18.98 23.00 21.18
CA GLN A 75 17.58 23.33 20.83
C GLN A 75 17.31 23.13 19.33
N LEU A 76 18.18 23.66 18.47
CA LEU A 76 18.06 23.48 17.02
C LEU A 76 18.14 22.01 16.62
N ALA A 77 19.00 21.21 17.27
CA ALA A 77 19.09 19.78 17.01
C ALA A 77 17.78 19.04 17.38
N GLU A 78 17.15 19.41 18.50
CA GLU A 78 15.84 18.88 18.89
C GLU A 78 14.73 19.30 17.93
N GLU A 79 14.72 20.56 17.48
CA GLU A 79 13.78 21.06 16.46
C GLU A 79 13.93 20.32 15.13
N VAL A 80 15.17 20.11 14.66
CA VAL A 80 15.45 19.31 13.45
C VAL A 80 14.97 17.87 13.62
N LYS A 81 15.20 17.25 14.78
CA LYS A 81 14.72 15.89 15.04
C LYS A 81 13.19 15.82 15.06
N SER A 82 12.53 16.82 15.67
CA SER A 82 11.08 16.92 15.74
C SER A 82 10.45 17.10 14.36
N THR A 83 10.98 18.04 13.56
CA THR A 83 10.51 18.31 12.20
C THR A 83 10.71 17.11 11.27
N ASN A 84 11.84 16.41 11.36
CA ASN A 84 12.05 15.17 10.61
C ASN A 84 11.04 14.08 11.00
N SER A 85 10.73 13.92 12.29
CA SER A 85 9.70 12.97 12.75
C SER A 85 8.31 13.31 12.17
N ILE A 86 7.96 14.59 12.13
CA ILE A 86 6.70 15.05 11.53
C ILE A 86 6.69 14.79 10.02
N LEU A 87 7.82 15.03 9.34
CA LEU A 87 7.97 14.74 7.91
C LEU A 87 7.80 13.25 7.61
N ASP A 88 8.44 12.38 8.39
CA ASP A 88 8.32 10.93 8.25
C ASP A 88 6.87 10.48 8.43
N GLN A 89 6.17 11.01 9.43
CA GLN A 89 4.75 10.73 9.68
C GLN A 89 3.87 11.19 8.52
N ALA A 90 4.16 12.37 7.94
CA ALA A 90 3.42 12.89 6.79
C ALA A 90 3.70 12.09 5.50
N GLN A 91 4.86 11.45 5.38
CA GLN A 91 5.22 10.61 4.24
C GLN A 91 4.63 9.20 4.31
N GLN A 92 4.31 8.67 5.51
CA GLN A 92 3.74 7.32 5.65
C GLN A 92 2.45 7.08 4.83
N PRO A 93 1.45 7.97 4.81
CA PRO A 93 0.23 7.77 4.02
C PRO A 93 0.50 7.71 2.51
N TYR A 94 1.40 8.55 2.01
CA TYR A 94 1.79 8.56 0.60
C TYR A 94 2.51 7.27 0.22
N ASN A 95 3.46 6.81 1.04
CA ASN A 95 4.18 5.56 0.80
C ASN A 95 3.22 4.35 0.80
N TYR A 96 2.30 4.29 1.76
CA TYR A 96 1.26 3.24 1.78
C TYR A 96 0.36 3.30 0.54
N LEU A 97 -0.03 4.50 0.12
CA LEU A 97 -0.87 4.69 -1.06
C LEU A 97 -0.14 4.22 -2.34
N ILE A 98 1.12 4.60 -2.52
CA ILE A 98 1.96 4.17 -3.65
C ILE A 98 2.06 2.64 -3.68
N GLU A 99 2.34 2.01 -2.54
CA GLU A 99 2.48 0.55 -2.47
C GLU A 99 1.14 -0.18 -2.73
N SER A 100 0.04 0.39 -2.24
CA SER A 100 -1.31 -0.09 -2.51
C SER A 100 -1.68 0.05 -4.00
N MET A 101 -1.29 1.14 -4.66
CA MET A 101 -1.44 1.29 -6.11
C MET A 101 -0.64 0.23 -6.85
N ARG A 102 0.66 0.08 -6.55
CA ARG A 102 1.52 -0.95 -7.16
C ARG A 102 0.97 -2.37 -7.01
N THR A 103 0.46 -2.70 -5.83
CA THR A 103 -0.16 -4.00 -5.56
C THR A 103 -1.41 -4.21 -6.43
N ARG A 104 -2.26 -3.18 -6.54
CA ARG A 104 -3.44 -3.24 -7.41
C ARG A 104 -3.06 -3.34 -8.89
N ASP A 105 -2.08 -2.58 -9.34
CA ASP A 105 -1.62 -2.63 -10.74
C ASP A 105 -1.06 -4.02 -11.09
N SER A 106 -0.33 -4.65 -10.17
CA SER A 106 0.11 -6.04 -10.33
C SER A 106 -1.06 -7.03 -10.42
N GLN A 107 -2.09 -6.86 -9.59
CA GLN A 107 -3.30 -7.68 -9.65
C GLN A 107 -4.07 -7.48 -10.96
N ILE A 108 -4.20 -6.23 -11.41
CA ILE A 108 -4.83 -5.88 -12.70
C ILE A 108 -4.07 -6.53 -13.85
N SER A 109 -2.73 -6.48 -13.84
CA SER A 109 -1.91 -7.15 -14.85
C SER A 109 -2.19 -8.65 -14.90
N LYS A 110 -2.15 -9.34 -13.75
CA LYS A 110 -2.45 -10.78 -13.67
C LYS A 110 -3.85 -11.13 -14.17
N GLN A 111 -4.84 -10.31 -13.84
CA GLN A 111 -6.21 -10.51 -14.31
C GLN A 111 -6.33 -10.29 -15.82
N LYS A 112 -5.63 -9.30 -16.38
CA LYS A 112 -5.59 -9.08 -17.83
C LYS A 112 -4.97 -10.26 -18.55
N ASP A 113 -3.84 -10.78 -18.04
CA ASP A 113 -3.18 -11.95 -18.62
C ASP A 113 -4.10 -13.18 -18.59
N TYR A 114 -4.80 -13.38 -17.47
CA TYR A 114 -5.77 -14.46 -17.33
C TYR A 114 -6.96 -14.31 -18.29
N ILE A 115 -7.53 -13.11 -18.43
CA ILE A 115 -8.59 -12.84 -19.41
C ILE A 115 -8.09 -13.14 -20.83
N GLY A 116 -6.89 -12.69 -21.19
CA GLY A 116 -6.30 -12.99 -22.49
C GLY A 116 -6.19 -14.49 -22.76
N SER A 117 -5.74 -15.28 -21.77
CA SER A 117 -5.67 -16.74 -21.92
C SER A 117 -7.05 -17.41 -22.11
N LEU A 118 -8.09 -16.90 -21.43
CA LEU A 118 -9.46 -17.40 -21.59
C LEU A 118 -10.07 -17.00 -22.94
N GLU A 119 -9.75 -15.80 -23.44
CA GLU A 119 -10.17 -15.36 -24.77
C GLU A 119 -9.54 -16.22 -25.87
N GLU A 120 -8.25 -16.55 -25.76
CA GLU A 120 -7.57 -17.47 -26.66
C GLU A 120 -8.19 -18.89 -26.63
N GLU A 121 -8.50 -19.40 -25.44
CA GLU A 121 -9.16 -20.70 -25.30
C GLU A 121 -10.57 -20.71 -25.89
N ASN A 122 -11.37 -19.68 -25.64
CA ASN A 122 -12.70 -19.56 -26.24
C ASN A 122 -12.60 -19.52 -27.77
N GLN A 123 -11.64 -18.77 -28.32
CA GLN A 123 -11.43 -18.73 -29.76
C GLN A 123 -11.04 -20.11 -30.33
N ARG A 124 -10.22 -20.87 -29.60
CA ARG A 124 -9.84 -22.24 -29.98
C ARG A 124 -11.07 -23.16 -29.98
N LEU A 125 -11.86 -23.14 -28.91
CA LEU A 125 -13.07 -23.95 -28.78
C LEU A 125 -14.12 -23.60 -29.84
N GLU A 126 -14.27 -22.31 -30.19
CA GLU A 126 -15.16 -21.90 -31.28
C GLU A 126 -14.73 -22.45 -32.63
N LYS A 127 -13.42 -22.48 -32.92
CA LYS A 127 -12.88 -23.10 -34.15
C LYS A 127 -13.13 -24.60 -34.17
N GLU A 128 -12.80 -25.31 -33.08
CA GLU A 128 -13.04 -26.75 -32.93
C GLU A 128 -14.53 -27.09 -33.10
N ARG A 129 -15.42 -26.32 -32.47
CA ARG A 129 -16.87 -26.45 -32.62
C ARG A 129 -17.30 -26.24 -34.07
N GLY A 130 -16.76 -25.23 -34.75
CA GLY A 130 -17.06 -24.96 -36.16
C GLY A 130 -16.64 -26.11 -37.07
N GLU A 131 -15.47 -26.71 -36.83
CA GLU A 131 -14.99 -27.89 -37.54
C GLU A 131 -15.87 -29.12 -37.27
N ALA A 132 -16.24 -29.37 -36.02
CA ALA A 132 -17.14 -30.46 -35.65
C ALA A 132 -18.52 -30.33 -36.30
N ILE A 133 -19.06 -29.11 -36.43
CA ILE A 133 -20.31 -28.86 -37.15
C ILE A 133 -20.16 -29.17 -38.64
N LYS A 134 -19.05 -28.76 -39.26
CA LYS A 134 -18.77 -29.07 -40.68
C LYS A 134 -18.70 -30.57 -40.94
N THR A 135 -17.96 -31.32 -40.11
CA THR A 135 -17.84 -32.78 -40.26
C THR A 135 -19.18 -33.47 -40.03
N LYS A 136 -19.95 -33.06 -39.01
CA LYS A 136 -21.31 -33.56 -38.78
C LYS A 136 -22.20 -33.34 -40.01
N ASN A 137 -22.19 -32.15 -40.59
CA ASN A 137 -23.02 -31.84 -41.76
C ASN A 137 -22.59 -32.65 -42.99
N GLN A 138 -21.28 -32.85 -43.20
CA GLN A 138 -20.77 -33.70 -44.27
C GLN A 138 -21.24 -35.15 -44.10
N MET A 139 -21.13 -35.71 -42.89
CA MET A 139 -21.62 -37.06 -42.60
C MET A 139 -23.14 -37.18 -42.79
N ALA A 140 -23.91 -36.15 -42.43
CA ALA A 140 -25.35 -36.13 -42.66
C ALA A 140 -25.69 -36.16 -44.17
N LEU A 141 -24.98 -35.38 -44.98
CA LEU A 141 -25.11 -35.41 -46.45
C LEU A 141 -24.73 -36.78 -47.04
N ASP A 142 -23.65 -37.38 -46.55
CA ASP A 142 -23.21 -38.71 -46.98
C ASP A 142 -24.25 -39.79 -46.61
N LEU A 143 -24.89 -39.67 -45.43
CA LEU A 143 -25.99 -40.54 -45.02
C LEU A 143 -27.23 -40.39 -45.90
N GLU A 144 -27.64 -39.16 -46.22
CA GLU A 144 -28.75 -38.92 -47.16
C GLU A 144 -28.47 -39.53 -48.53
N ARG A 145 -27.25 -39.40 -49.03
CA ARG A 145 -26.84 -40.04 -50.29
C ARG A 145 -26.91 -41.55 -50.24
N LEU A 146 -26.45 -42.18 -49.16
CA LEU A 146 -26.52 -43.64 -48.99
C LEU A 146 -27.96 -44.14 -48.85
N LEU A 147 -28.82 -43.40 -48.15
CA LEU A 147 -30.24 -43.72 -48.03
C LEU A 147 -30.93 -43.64 -49.40
N ASN A 148 -30.69 -42.59 -50.17
CA ASN A 148 -31.20 -42.48 -51.54
C ASN A 148 -30.73 -43.64 -52.43
N GLN A 149 -29.44 -43.98 -52.41
CA GLN A 149 -28.91 -45.13 -53.17
C GLN A 149 -29.56 -46.46 -52.74
N ARG A 150 -29.83 -46.64 -51.45
CA ARG A 150 -30.53 -47.83 -50.95
C ARG A 150 -31.97 -47.88 -51.47
N GLU A 151 -32.68 -46.76 -51.47
CA GLU A 151 -34.04 -46.66 -51.99
C GLU A 151 -34.07 -46.98 -53.49
N GLU A 152 -33.16 -46.40 -54.28
CA GLU A 152 -32.98 -46.70 -55.71
C GLU A 152 -32.70 -48.19 -55.96
N MET A 153 -31.79 -48.80 -55.19
CA MET A 153 -31.52 -50.23 -55.29
C MET A 153 -32.72 -51.09 -54.90
N SER A 154 -33.52 -50.67 -53.91
CA SER A 154 -34.74 -51.38 -53.51
C SER A 154 -35.78 -51.36 -54.63
N VAL A 155 -35.97 -50.19 -55.27
CA VAL A 155 -36.84 -50.05 -56.45
C VAL A 155 -36.33 -50.94 -57.59
N MET A 156 -35.04 -50.92 -57.88
CA MET A 156 -34.44 -51.77 -58.92
C MET A 156 -34.65 -53.26 -58.62
N LYS A 157 -34.44 -53.69 -57.37
CA LYS A 157 -34.74 -55.07 -56.93
C LYS A 157 -36.21 -55.42 -57.15
N GLN A 158 -37.14 -54.51 -56.85
CA GLN A 158 -38.56 -54.74 -57.07
C GLN A 158 -38.89 -54.87 -58.57
N VAL A 159 -38.27 -54.06 -59.42
CA VAL A 159 -38.42 -54.16 -60.89
C VAL A 159 -37.85 -55.47 -61.42
N VAL A 160 -36.67 -55.90 -60.93
CA VAL A 160 -36.11 -57.20 -61.32
C VAL A 160 -36.98 -58.35 -60.82
N LEU A 161 -37.49 -58.28 -59.59
CA LEU A 161 -38.42 -59.26 -59.05
C LEU A 161 -39.70 -59.33 -59.87
N SER A 162 -40.31 -58.19 -60.22
CA SER A 162 -41.50 -58.16 -61.07
C SER A 162 -41.19 -58.71 -62.46
N MET A 163 -40.07 -58.32 -63.10
CA MET A 163 -39.65 -58.88 -64.39
C MET A 163 -39.37 -60.39 -64.33
N SER A 164 -38.81 -60.88 -63.21
CA SER A 164 -38.54 -62.30 -62.99
C SER A 164 -39.83 -63.09 -62.72
N GLN A 165 -40.78 -62.51 -61.97
CA GLN A 165 -42.14 -63.04 -61.77
C GLN A 165 -42.94 -63.05 -63.07
N HIS A 166 -42.70 -62.11 -64.00
CA HIS A 166 -43.32 -62.12 -65.32
C HIS A 166 -42.66 -63.11 -66.30
N ARG A 167 -41.47 -63.64 -65.98
CA ARG A 167 -40.81 -64.72 -66.75
C ARG A 167 -41.10 -66.12 -66.22
N HIS A 168 -41.58 -66.24 -64.99
CA HIS A 168 -42.01 -67.51 -64.40
C HIS A 168 -43.36 -67.29 -63.69
N SER A 169 -44.42 -67.81 -64.30
CA SER A 169 -45.83 -67.84 -63.85
C SER A 169 -46.78 -66.81 -64.49
N ASP A 170 -47.41 -67.28 -65.56
CA ASP A 170 -48.85 -67.12 -65.77
C ASP A 170 -49.58 -67.61 -64.51
N LYS A 171 -49.94 -66.72 -63.58
CA LYS A 171 -51.03 -66.89 -62.59
C LYS A 171 -51.27 -65.60 -61.78
N LYS A 172 -52.54 -65.26 -61.73
CA LYS A 172 -53.21 -64.06 -61.20
C LYS A 172 -52.81 -63.67 -59.75
N PRO A 173 -52.87 -62.37 -59.40
CA PRO A 173 -52.56 -61.89 -58.05
C PRO A 173 -53.76 -62.03 -57.09
N HIS A 174 -53.48 -62.41 -55.84
CA HIS A 174 -54.40 -62.26 -54.71
C HIS A 174 -54.06 -60.98 -53.92
N PRO A 175 -55.04 -60.09 -53.64
CA PRO A 175 -54.79 -58.90 -52.84
C PRO A 175 -54.92 -59.22 -51.34
N VAL A 176 -53.81 -59.11 -50.63
CA VAL A 176 -53.81 -59.05 -49.16
C VAL A 176 -53.94 -57.59 -48.76
N LYS A 177 -55.02 -57.25 -48.05
CA LYS A 177 -55.22 -55.96 -47.39
C LYS A 177 -54.52 -55.99 -46.03
N PRO A 178 -53.66 -55.01 -45.69
CA PRO A 178 -53.48 -54.60 -44.31
C PRO A 178 -54.23 -53.27 -44.08
N LYS A 179 -55.18 -53.30 -43.15
CA LYS A 179 -55.77 -52.14 -42.46
C LYS A 179 -55.46 -52.38 -40.98
N SER A 180 -55.08 -51.46 -40.11
CA SER A 180 -54.79 -50.02 -40.19
C SER A 180 -54.05 -49.66 -38.89
N ALA A 181 -53.25 -48.60 -38.98
CA ALA A 181 -52.89 -47.61 -37.94
C ALA A 181 -53.24 -47.93 -36.47
N SER A 182 -52.19 -48.15 -35.67
CA SER A 182 -52.23 -47.92 -34.22
C SER A 182 -52.10 -46.42 -33.97
N VAL A 183 -53.09 -45.88 -33.28
CA VAL A 183 -53.29 -44.48 -32.94
C VAL A 183 -52.35 -44.06 -31.81
N HIS A 184 -51.78 -42.87 -31.94
CA HIS A 184 -51.02 -42.13 -30.93
C HIS A 184 -51.57 -42.28 -29.51
N ALA A 185 -50.73 -42.74 -28.59
CA ALA A 185 -50.90 -42.51 -27.17
C ALA A 185 -50.55 -41.05 -26.84
N PRO A 186 -51.25 -40.39 -25.90
CA PRO A 186 -50.99 -39.01 -25.56
C PRO A 186 -49.75 -38.88 -24.68
N PHE A 187 -49.00 -37.82 -24.95
CA PHE A 187 -48.01 -37.15 -24.12
C PHE A 187 -48.08 -37.53 -22.63
N ARG A 188 -47.10 -38.30 -22.15
CA ARG A 188 -46.69 -38.29 -20.75
C ARG A 188 -45.96 -36.97 -20.49
N GLY A 189 -46.12 -36.50 -19.26
CA GLY A 189 -45.56 -35.24 -18.77
C GLY A 189 -44.05 -35.16 -18.96
N PHE A 190 -43.60 -33.91 -18.95
CA PHE A 190 -42.21 -33.51 -18.86
C PHE A 190 -41.59 -34.14 -17.59
N GLU A 191 -41.09 -35.37 -17.71
CA GLU A 191 -40.10 -35.91 -16.79
C GLU A 191 -38.80 -35.18 -17.12
N THR A 192 -38.37 -34.33 -16.18
CA THR A 192 -37.00 -33.83 -16.15
C THR A 192 -36.11 -35.05 -15.92
N ASP A 193 -35.51 -35.57 -16.99
CA ASP A 193 -34.36 -36.45 -16.89
C ASP A 193 -33.29 -35.70 -16.07
N ASP A 194 -33.05 -36.18 -14.85
CA ASP A 194 -31.89 -35.83 -14.05
C ASP A 194 -30.66 -36.43 -14.75
N ASP A 195 -30.19 -35.76 -15.80
CA ASP A 195 -28.91 -36.03 -16.45
C ASP A 195 -27.79 -35.63 -15.46
N PRO A 196 -26.94 -36.55 -14.98
CA PRO A 196 -25.94 -36.27 -13.95
C PRO A 196 -24.82 -35.31 -14.40
N ASN A 197 -24.89 -34.78 -15.63
CA ASN A 197 -23.88 -33.88 -16.19
C ASN A 197 -24.39 -32.44 -16.48
N VAL A 198 -25.60 -32.08 -16.04
CA VAL A 198 -26.12 -30.71 -16.13
C VAL A 198 -26.03 -30.03 -14.77
N THR A 199 -24.95 -29.29 -14.54
CA THR A 199 -24.78 -28.49 -13.32
C THR A 199 -25.66 -27.25 -13.41
N GLN A 200 -26.76 -27.21 -12.65
CA GLN A 200 -27.49 -25.94 -12.46
C GLN A 200 -26.58 -24.92 -11.77
N PRO A 201 -26.45 -23.68 -12.27
CA PRO A 201 -25.65 -22.67 -11.60
C PRO A 201 -26.30 -22.30 -10.26
N ALA A 202 -25.56 -22.53 -9.17
CA ALA A 202 -26.00 -22.19 -7.83
C ALA A 202 -26.37 -20.69 -7.73
N SER A 203 -27.44 -20.40 -7.00
CA SER A 203 -27.86 -19.03 -6.71
C SER A 203 -26.77 -18.31 -5.91
N ILE A 204 -26.38 -17.13 -6.38
CA ILE A 204 -25.34 -16.30 -5.76
C ILE A 204 -25.94 -15.72 -4.46
N SER A 205 -25.72 -16.40 -3.35
CA SER A 205 -26.01 -15.86 -2.02
C SER A 205 -25.01 -14.75 -1.71
N LEU A 206 -25.42 -13.50 -1.95
CA LEU A 206 -24.63 -12.28 -1.70
C LEU A 206 -24.54 -11.91 -0.21
N THR A 207 -24.56 -12.89 0.70
CA THR A 207 -24.38 -12.67 2.14
C THR A 207 -23.38 -13.67 2.68
N ARG A 208 -22.10 -13.29 2.67
CA ARG A 208 -21.07 -13.97 3.46
C ARG A 208 -21.52 -13.99 4.93
N SER A 209 -21.85 -15.19 5.43
CA SER A 209 -22.35 -15.47 6.79
C SER A 209 -21.37 -15.09 7.92
N SER A 210 -20.16 -14.59 7.62
CA SER A 210 -19.23 -14.12 8.66
C SER A 210 -18.61 -12.76 8.32
N PRO A 211 -18.73 -11.76 9.20
CA PRO A 211 -18.13 -10.46 8.97
C PRO A 211 -16.60 -10.58 8.92
N PRO A 212 -15.93 -9.93 7.94
CA PRO A 212 -14.49 -9.97 7.77
C PRO A 212 -13.73 -9.60 9.04
N LYS A 213 -12.52 -10.18 9.22
CA LYS A 213 -11.67 -9.96 10.41
C LYS A 213 -11.40 -8.48 10.71
N TRP A 214 -11.38 -7.61 9.69
CA TRP A 214 -11.21 -6.16 9.87
C TRP A 214 -12.42 -5.48 10.52
N ALA A 215 -13.65 -5.94 10.24
CA ALA A 215 -14.88 -5.40 10.84
C ALA A 215 -14.94 -5.72 12.35
N LYS A 216 -14.44 -6.90 12.74
CA LYS A 216 -14.28 -7.26 14.17
C LYS A 216 -13.23 -6.38 14.85
N LYS A 217 -12.10 -6.10 14.19
CA LYS A 217 -11.06 -5.20 14.71
C LYS A 217 -11.56 -3.76 14.87
N LEU A 218 -12.36 -3.26 13.92
CA LEU A 218 -12.94 -1.91 13.98
C LEU A 218 -13.91 -1.77 15.16
N LYS A 219 -14.79 -2.78 15.36
CA LYS A 219 -15.73 -2.79 16.49
C LYS A 219 -14.99 -2.77 17.84
N ASN A 220 -13.93 -3.55 17.99
CA ASN A 220 -13.13 -3.57 19.21
C ASN A 220 -12.45 -2.22 19.47
N LYS A 221 -11.86 -1.60 18.44
CA LYS A 221 -11.21 -0.28 18.57
C LYS A 221 -12.19 0.82 18.99
N ASN A 222 -13.41 0.82 18.43
CA ASN A 222 -14.45 1.78 18.80
C ASN A 222 -14.95 1.55 20.24
N MET A 223 -15.07 0.30 20.69
CA MET A 223 -15.45 0.01 22.09
C MET A 223 -14.39 0.47 23.09
N SER A 224 -13.10 0.28 22.78
CA SER A 224 -11.99 0.75 23.61
C SER A 224 -11.92 2.27 23.72
N GLN A 225 -12.17 2.99 22.62
CA GLN A 225 -12.20 4.46 22.61
C GLN A 225 -13.42 5.01 23.36
N SER A 226 -14.56 4.34 23.29
CA SER A 226 -15.75 4.72 24.08
C SER A 226 -15.49 4.56 25.58
N THR A 227 -14.78 3.52 26.01
CA THR A 227 -14.46 3.32 27.44
C THR A 227 -13.42 4.31 27.95
N GLN A 228 -12.47 4.74 27.12
CA GLN A 228 -11.52 5.79 27.48
C GLN A 228 -12.20 7.15 27.65
N LYS A 229 -13.09 7.53 26.73
CA LYS A 229 -13.86 8.77 26.84
C LYS A 229 -14.76 8.77 28.08
N SER A 230 -15.43 7.67 28.40
CA SER A 230 -16.24 7.59 29.63
C SER A 230 -15.41 7.72 30.91
N LYS A 231 -14.17 7.21 30.95
CA LYS A 231 -13.26 7.39 32.09
C LYS A 231 -12.80 8.84 32.24
N GLU A 232 -12.52 9.53 31.14
CA GLU A 232 -12.18 10.96 31.17
C GLU A 232 -13.34 11.81 31.72
N TYR A 233 -14.59 11.54 31.31
CA TYR A 233 -15.76 12.26 31.85
C TYR A 233 -16.04 11.99 33.34
N THR A 234 -15.53 10.89 33.90
CA THR A 234 -15.72 10.58 35.33
C THR A 234 -14.71 11.32 36.21
N ILE A 235 -13.52 11.63 35.67
CA ILE A 235 -12.45 12.32 36.40
C ILE A 235 -12.72 13.84 36.53
N TYR A 236 -13.53 14.42 35.64
CA TYR A 236 -13.89 15.85 35.69
C TYR A 236 -15.12 16.19 36.55
N ASN A 237 -15.79 15.18 37.14
CA ASN A 237 -17.01 15.35 37.94
C ASN A 237 -16.88 14.81 39.38
N SER A 238 -15.68 14.82 39.97
CA SER A 238 -15.44 14.52 41.39
C SER A 238 -14.72 15.66 42.09
#